data_AF-A0A940TL45-F1
#
_entry.id   AF-A0A940TL45-F1
#
_cell.length_a   1.000
_cell.length_b   1.000
_cell.length_c   1.000
_cell.angle_alpha   90.00
_cell.angle_beta   90.00
_cell.angle_gamma   90.00
#
_symmetry.space_group_name_H-M   'P 1'
#
loop_
_entity.id
_entity.type
_entity.pdbx_description
1 polymer ?
#
loop_
_entity_poly.entity_id
_entity_poly.type
_entity_poly.pdbx_seq_one_letter_code
_entity_poly.pdbx_strand_id
1 'polypeptide(L)'
;LSTGCGLKVKSFLEEKGFEVAVFHTIGVGGETLEELVKIYRVSGVIELGLNEIGNELFGGLASAGPNRLEAAGEKGIPQIITPGCIDIINFLGPETLPDRYKDRPLCFHNPQATLPRLNNEEFRLLGETVGKKLNRAVGPVRVLIPIRGFSSLDCQGNIFYDPITDKAFIDSLKSSLKKAIEVKEIDAHINDEEFADRVASEFLDIIKG
;
A
#
# COMPACT_ATOMS: atom_id res chain seq x y z
N LEU A 1 8.63 3.49 -5.82
CA LEU A 1 8.10 2.54 -6.82
C LEU A 1 6.66 2.84 -7.25
N SER A 2 5.93 3.73 -6.54
CA SER A 2 4.58 4.22 -6.88
C SER A 2 4.51 5.76 -7.00
N THR A 3 5.66 6.43 -7.12
CA THR A 3 5.78 7.90 -7.04
C THR A 3 4.97 8.62 -8.13
N GLY A 4 4.91 8.06 -9.34
CA GLY A 4 4.14 8.66 -10.44
C GLY A 4 2.65 8.79 -10.08
N CYS A 5 2.06 7.72 -9.54
CA CYS A 5 0.68 7.76 -9.06
C CYS A 5 0.49 8.75 -7.91
N GLY A 6 1.38 8.74 -6.91
CA GLY A 6 1.26 9.62 -5.74
C GLY A 6 1.30 11.10 -6.11
N LEU A 7 2.20 11.49 -7.01
CA LEU A 7 2.30 12.88 -7.48
C LEU A 7 1.06 13.30 -8.28
N LYS A 8 0.54 12.43 -9.16
CA LYS A 8 -0.66 12.72 -9.95
C LYS A 8 -1.90 12.86 -9.06
N VAL A 9 -2.09 11.95 -8.10
CA VAL A 9 -3.18 12.03 -7.10
C VAL A 9 -3.07 13.32 -6.29
N LYS A 10 -1.86 13.67 -5.81
CA LYS A 10 -1.61 14.92 -5.09
C LYS A 10 -2.04 16.13 -5.91
N SER A 11 -1.52 16.27 -7.13
CA SER A 11 -1.83 17.42 -8.01
C SER A 11 -3.33 17.53 -8.29
N PHE A 12 -3.99 16.41 -8.57
CA PHE A 12 -5.44 16.40 -8.79
C PHE A 12 -6.21 16.91 -7.57
N LEU A 13 -5.86 16.47 -6.36
CA LEU A 13 -6.55 16.90 -5.14
C LEU A 13 -6.25 18.37 -4.80
N GLU A 14 -5.04 18.85 -5.03
CA GLU A 14 -4.68 20.27 -4.86
C GLU A 14 -5.47 21.17 -5.82
N GLU A 15 -5.67 20.76 -7.07
CA GLU A 15 -6.54 21.46 -8.04
C GLU A 15 -8.02 21.52 -7.59
N LYS A 16 -8.44 20.61 -6.70
CA LYS A 16 -9.77 20.60 -6.09
C LYS A 16 -9.84 21.35 -4.76
N GLY A 17 -8.74 22.00 -4.36
CA GLY A 17 -8.67 22.85 -3.17
C GLY A 17 -8.34 22.10 -1.88
N PHE A 18 -7.83 20.86 -1.95
CA PHE A 18 -7.34 20.14 -0.78
C PHE A 18 -5.88 20.51 -0.48
N GLU A 19 -5.55 20.60 0.80
CA GLU A 19 -4.16 20.54 1.26
C GLU A 19 -3.75 19.07 1.40
N VAL A 20 -2.65 18.68 0.75
CA VAL A 20 -2.21 17.28 0.69
C VAL A 20 -0.86 17.13 1.37
N ALA A 21 -0.82 16.35 2.45
CA ALA A 21 0.42 15.88 3.08
C ALA A 21 0.79 14.50 2.53
N VAL A 22 2.04 14.33 2.09
CA VAL A 22 2.56 13.05 1.55
C VAL A 22 3.60 12.49 2.48
N PHE A 23 3.46 11.20 2.80
CA PHE A 23 4.38 10.46 3.67
C PHE A 23 5.05 9.35 2.87
N HIS A 24 6.38 9.23 2.99
CA HIS A 24 7.13 8.17 2.33
C HIS A 24 7.08 6.90 3.19
N THR A 25 6.71 5.77 2.58
CA THR A 25 6.52 4.49 3.29
C THR A 25 7.83 3.77 3.64
N ILE A 26 8.65 4.42 4.46
CA ILE A 26 9.96 3.94 4.95
C ILE A 26 9.95 3.64 6.46
N GLY A 27 8.78 3.36 7.03
CA GLY A 27 8.55 3.16 8.45
C GLY A 27 8.09 4.44 9.14
N VAL A 28 9.00 5.41 9.27
CA VAL A 28 8.71 6.69 9.95
C VAL A 28 7.58 7.49 9.29
N GLY A 29 7.37 7.34 7.98
CA GLY A 29 6.29 8.03 7.29
C GLY A 29 4.92 7.46 7.65
N GLY A 30 4.78 6.13 7.67
CA GLY A 30 3.58 5.47 8.18
C GLY A 30 3.32 5.81 9.65
N GLU A 31 4.34 5.76 10.51
CA GLU A 31 4.21 6.14 11.93
C GLU A 31 3.69 7.56 12.08
N THR A 32 4.29 8.50 11.35
CA THR A 32 3.87 9.91 11.37
C THR A 32 2.43 10.06 10.90
N LEU A 33 2.02 9.37 9.83
CA LEU A 33 0.62 9.39 9.37
C LEU A 33 -0.33 8.90 10.47
N GLU A 34 -0.06 7.74 11.08
CA GLU A 34 -0.89 7.16 12.14
C GLU A 34 -1.01 8.08 13.37
N GLU A 35 0.05 8.84 13.70
CA GLU A 35 0.02 9.83 14.78
C GLU A 35 -0.78 11.08 14.41
N LEU A 36 -0.53 11.65 13.23
CA LEU A 36 -1.17 12.90 12.82
C LEU A 36 -2.68 12.75 12.67
N VAL A 37 -3.17 11.63 12.13
CA VAL A 37 -4.63 11.42 12.00
C VAL A 37 -5.34 11.25 13.34
N LYS A 38 -4.61 10.95 14.42
CA LYS A 38 -5.18 10.93 15.79
C LYS A 38 -5.36 12.33 16.35
N ILE A 39 -4.45 13.24 16.00
CA ILE A 39 -4.34 14.59 16.56
C ILE A 39 -5.15 15.60 15.74
N TYR A 40 -5.02 15.56 14.42
CA TYR A 40 -5.59 16.53 13.52
C TYR A 40 -6.87 16.02 12.86
N ARG A 41 -7.79 16.94 12.58
CA ARG A 41 -8.97 16.66 11.77
C ARG A 41 -8.55 16.66 10.29
N VAL A 42 -8.72 15.54 9.61
CA VAL A 42 -8.47 15.40 8.17
C VAL A 42 -9.75 14.97 7.45
N SER A 43 -9.88 15.35 6.17
CA SER A 43 -11.05 14.99 5.35
C SER A 43 -11.07 13.53 4.93
N GLY A 44 -9.90 12.90 4.83
CA GLY A 44 -9.74 11.51 4.42
C GLY A 44 -8.27 11.10 4.35
N VAL A 45 -8.03 9.80 4.14
CA VAL A 45 -6.68 9.24 3.95
C VAL A 45 -6.63 8.43 2.66
N ILE A 46 -5.52 8.53 1.93
CA ILE A 46 -5.22 7.66 0.78
C ILE A 46 -3.98 6.86 1.13
N GLU A 47 -4.17 5.57 1.37
CA GLU A 47 -3.12 4.59 1.59
C GLU A 47 -2.67 4.04 0.25
N LEU A 48 -1.76 4.77 -0.41
CA LEU A 48 -1.22 4.36 -1.71
C LEU A 48 -0.18 3.25 -1.60
N GLY A 49 0.47 3.09 -0.44
CA GLY A 49 1.54 2.12 -0.25
C GLY A 49 1.39 1.36 1.06
N LEU A 50 1.54 0.03 1.02
CA LEU A 50 1.34 -0.87 2.18
C LEU A 50 2.59 -1.70 2.54
N ASN A 51 3.74 -1.42 1.92
CA ASN A 51 4.98 -2.17 2.15
C ASN A 51 5.41 -2.19 3.63
N GLU A 52 5.08 -1.17 4.42
CA GLU A 52 5.45 -1.09 5.84
C GLU A 52 4.83 -2.21 6.68
N ILE A 53 3.68 -2.76 6.27
CA ILE A 53 3.04 -3.91 6.92
C ILE A 53 3.86 -5.18 6.65
N GLY A 54 4.33 -5.37 5.42
CA GLY A 54 5.21 -6.49 5.07
C GLY A 54 6.56 -6.39 5.79
N ASN A 55 7.09 -5.17 5.93
CA ASN A 55 8.31 -4.95 6.69
C ASN A 55 8.14 -5.35 8.16
N GLU A 56 7.04 -4.99 8.80
CA GLU A 56 6.74 -5.43 10.17
C GLU A 56 6.64 -6.97 10.29
N LEU A 57 5.86 -7.60 9.41
CA LEU A 57 5.60 -9.05 9.49
C LEU A 57 6.85 -9.89 9.20
N PHE A 58 7.73 -9.42 8.32
CA PHE A 58 8.81 -10.22 7.75
C PHE A 58 10.21 -9.70 8.12
N GLY A 59 10.29 -8.81 9.11
CA GLY A 59 11.54 -8.31 9.68
C GLY A 59 12.32 -7.39 8.74
N GLY A 60 11.62 -6.69 7.84
CA GLY A 60 12.17 -5.58 7.07
C GLY A 60 12.34 -4.33 7.93
N LEU A 61 13.25 -3.46 7.51
CA LEU A 61 13.68 -2.28 8.27
C LEU A 61 12.77 -1.07 8.10
N ALA A 62 11.90 -1.06 7.09
CA ALA A 62 10.91 -0.01 6.88
C ALA A 62 9.57 -0.36 7.55
N SER A 63 9.62 -0.88 8.78
CA SER A 63 8.39 -1.13 9.56
C SER A 63 7.86 0.17 10.13
N ALA A 64 6.53 0.34 10.10
CA ALA A 64 5.82 1.42 10.79
C ALA A 64 5.09 0.92 12.06
N GLY A 65 5.53 -0.24 12.58
CA GLY A 65 5.00 -0.87 13.77
C GLY A 65 3.68 -1.62 13.60
N PRO A 66 3.23 -2.31 14.66
CA PRO A 66 2.12 -3.26 14.59
C PRO A 66 0.76 -2.62 14.34
N ASN A 67 0.61 -1.33 14.65
CA ASN A 67 -0.65 -0.59 14.52
C ASN A 67 -0.81 0.11 13.16
N ARG A 68 0.12 -0.11 12.22
CA ARG A 68 0.01 0.46 10.88
C ARG A 68 -1.31 0.06 10.21
N LEU A 69 -1.94 1.01 9.52
CA LEU A 69 -3.24 0.94 8.84
C LEU A 69 -4.48 0.94 9.77
N GLU A 70 -4.39 1.48 11.00
CA GLU A 70 -5.48 1.37 11.97
C GLU A 70 -6.10 2.71 12.37
N ALA A 71 -5.31 3.76 12.55
CA ALA A 71 -5.76 4.99 13.22
C ALA A 71 -6.87 5.73 12.46
N ALA A 72 -6.76 5.82 11.13
CA ALA A 72 -7.79 6.44 10.29
C ALA A 72 -9.12 5.68 10.42
N GLY A 73 -9.06 4.34 10.41
CA GLY A 73 -10.24 3.48 10.50
C GLY A 73 -10.93 3.62 11.85
N GLU A 74 -10.16 3.64 12.93
CA GLU A 74 -10.66 3.81 14.30
C GLU A 74 -11.30 5.19 14.53
N LYS A 75 -10.77 6.22 13.87
CA LYS A 75 -11.32 7.59 13.91
C LYS A 75 -12.54 7.78 13.01
N GLY A 76 -12.90 6.78 12.21
CA GLY A 76 -13.99 6.87 11.23
C GLY A 76 -13.67 7.77 10.04
N ILE A 77 -12.39 8.01 9.76
CA ILE A 77 -11.94 8.85 8.65
C ILE A 77 -12.11 8.06 7.34
N PRO A 78 -12.76 8.64 6.31
CA PRO A 78 -12.89 8.02 5.00
C PRO A 78 -11.53 7.68 4.39
N GLN A 79 -11.41 6.49 3.81
CA GLN A 79 -10.11 6.00 3.37
C GLN A 79 -10.15 5.18 2.08
N ILE A 80 -9.24 5.52 1.16
CA ILE A 80 -8.93 4.76 -0.04
C ILE A 80 -7.67 3.94 0.22
N ILE A 81 -7.73 2.65 -0.06
CA ILE A 81 -6.62 1.71 0.15
C ILE A 81 -6.19 1.12 -1.19
N THR A 82 -4.88 1.07 -1.45
CA THR A 82 -4.30 0.39 -2.61
C THR A 82 -3.15 -0.54 -2.16
N PRO A 83 -2.78 -1.55 -2.96
CA PRO A 83 -1.72 -2.50 -2.62
C PRO A 83 -0.32 -2.00 -2.97
N GLY A 84 -0.10 -0.68 -3.15
CA GLY A 84 1.16 -0.20 -3.72
C GLY A 84 2.39 -0.64 -2.93
N CYS A 85 3.43 -1.05 -3.67
CA CYS A 85 4.70 -1.55 -3.13
C CYS A 85 4.58 -2.74 -2.16
N ILE A 86 3.41 -3.39 -2.03
CA ILE A 86 3.23 -4.48 -1.06
C ILE A 86 4.09 -5.71 -1.37
N ASP A 87 4.65 -5.77 -2.57
CA ASP A 87 5.55 -6.79 -3.08
C ASP A 87 6.95 -6.78 -2.47
N ILE A 88 7.32 -5.72 -1.75
CA ILE A 88 8.68 -5.51 -1.26
C ILE A 88 8.77 -5.41 0.26
N ILE A 89 9.92 -5.83 0.78
CA ILE A 89 10.42 -5.44 2.10
C ILE A 89 11.80 -4.80 1.95
N ASN A 90 12.25 -4.06 2.96
CA ASN A 90 13.43 -3.20 2.86
C ASN A 90 14.54 -3.71 3.78
N PHE A 91 15.73 -3.90 3.24
CA PHE A 91 16.98 -4.07 4.00
C PHE A 91 17.98 -2.99 3.59
N LEU A 92 19.12 -2.90 4.30
CA LEU A 92 20.21 -2.01 3.92
C LEU A 92 20.99 -2.59 2.73
N GLY A 93 22.32 -2.45 2.72
CA GLY A 93 23.17 -3.05 1.71
C GLY A 93 23.01 -4.58 1.63
N PRO A 94 23.42 -5.21 0.50
CA PRO A 94 23.26 -6.65 0.26
C PRO A 94 23.84 -7.53 1.37
N GLU A 95 24.88 -7.06 2.06
CA GLU A 95 25.53 -7.71 3.19
C GLU A 95 24.63 -7.88 4.42
N THR A 96 23.58 -7.05 4.54
CA THR A 96 22.62 -7.10 5.65
C THR A 96 21.44 -8.02 5.37
N LEU A 97 21.32 -8.55 4.15
CA LEU A 97 20.19 -9.37 3.73
C LEU A 97 20.21 -10.73 4.45
N PRO A 98 19.16 -11.08 5.22
CA PRO A 98 19.06 -12.39 5.87
C PRO A 98 19.08 -13.55 4.86
N ASP A 99 19.69 -14.67 5.26
CA ASP A 99 19.90 -15.84 4.38
C ASP A 99 18.61 -16.33 3.69
N ARG A 100 17.48 -16.30 4.40
CA ARG A 100 16.16 -16.71 3.86
C ARG A 100 15.66 -15.89 2.65
N TYR A 101 16.28 -14.74 2.37
CA TYR A 101 15.93 -13.87 1.26
C TYR A 101 16.95 -13.87 0.11
N LYS A 102 18.13 -14.48 0.30
CA LYS A 102 19.24 -14.37 -0.67
C LYS A 102 18.94 -15.01 -2.03
N ASP A 103 18.10 -16.05 -2.06
CA ASP A 103 17.74 -16.77 -3.28
C ASP A 103 16.46 -16.24 -3.96
N ARG A 104 15.96 -15.08 -3.53
CA ARG A 104 14.76 -14.45 -4.09
C ARG A 104 15.11 -13.49 -5.22
N PRO A 105 14.13 -13.06 -6.02
CA PRO A 105 14.30 -11.85 -6.84
C PRO A 105 14.68 -10.67 -5.93
N LEU A 106 15.80 -10.00 -6.25
CA LEU A 106 16.32 -8.85 -5.51
C LEU A 106 16.40 -7.61 -6.39
N CYS A 107 15.97 -6.48 -5.86
CA CYS A 107 16.23 -5.16 -6.43
C CYS A 107 17.23 -4.41 -5.55
N PHE A 108 18.40 -4.11 -6.12
CA PHE A 108 19.38 -3.20 -5.51
C PHE A 108 18.97 -1.76 -5.84
N HIS A 109 18.02 -1.24 -5.08
CA HIS A 109 17.39 0.06 -5.38
C HIS A 109 18.41 1.21 -5.32
N ASN A 110 19.32 1.15 -4.36
CA ASN A 110 20.50 2.01 -4.26
C ASN A 110 21.56 1.28 -3.39
N PRO A 111 22.79 1.83 -3.23
CA PRO A 111 23.85 1.18 -2.45
C PRO A 111 23.49 0.88 -0.98
N GLN A 112 22.46 1.53 -0.44
CA GLN A 112 22.01 1.38 0.95
C GLN A 112 20.63 0.70 1.05
N ALA A 113 20.07 0.19 -0.05
CA ALA A 113 18.73 -0.38 -0.04
C ALA A 113 18.62 -1.60 -0.97
N THR A 114 18.43 -2.76 -0.35
CA THR A 114 18.15 -4.04 -1.03
C THR A 114 16.73 -4.47 -0.74
N LEU A 115 15.97 -4.75 -1.80
CA LEU A 115 14.56 -5.10 -1.72
C LEU A 115 14.39 -6.54 -2.22
N PRO A 116 14.13 -7.54 -1.36
CA PRO A 116 13.66 -8.84 -1.83
C PRO A 116 12.16 -8.78 -2.13
N ARG A 117 11.73 -9.54 -3.15
CA ARG A 117 10.31 -9.79 -3.40
C ARG A 117 9.75 -10.79 -2.39
N LEU A 118 8.53 -10.52 -1.92
CA LEU A 118 7.78 -11.45 -1.09
C LEU A 118 7.16 -12.57 -1.94
N ASN A 119 6.99 -13.73 -1.33
CA ASN A 119 6.46 -14.93 -1.98
C ASN A 119 4.94 -15.07 -1.78
N ASN A 120 4.38 -16.14 -2.35
CA ASN A 120 2.95 -16.45 -2.30
C ASN A 120 2.38 -16.64 -0.87
N GLU A 121 3.12 -17.27 0.05
CA GLU A 121 2.67 -17.46 1.43
C GLU A 121 2.63 -16.13 2.19
N GLU A 122 3.64 -15.29 1.98
CA GLU A 122 3.75 -13.96 2.56
C GLU A 122 2.66 -13.02 2.02
N PHE A 123 2.36 -13.06 0.72
CA PHE A 123 1.24 -12.32 0.12
C PHE A 123 -0.12 -12.75 0.67
N ARG A 124 -0.34 -14.04 0.91
CA ARG A 124 -1.56 -14.50 1.58
C ARG A 124 -1.67 -13.93 2.99
N LEU A 125 -0.62 -14.01 3.79
CA LEU A 125 -0.61 -13.46 5.15
C LEU A 125 -0.81 -11.94 5.15
N LEU A 126 -0.25 -11.23 4.18
CA LEU A 126 -0.48 -9.80 3.98
C LEU A 126 -1.94 -9.49 3.69
N GLY A 127 -2.56 -10.21 2.75
CA GLY A 127 -3.98 -10.04 2.43
C GLY A 127 -4.88 -10.25 3.65
N GLU A 128 -4.60 -11.28 4.45
CA GLU A 128 -5.32 -11.52 5.70
C GLU A 128 -5.12 -10.41 6.71
N THR A 129 -3.88 -9.95 6.88
CA THR A 129 -3.52 -8.94 7.87
C THR A 129 -4.14 -7.60 7.54
N VAL A 130 -4.03 -7.17 6.28
CA VAL A 130 -4.67 -5.95 5.76
C VAL A 130 -6.19 -6.05 5.93
N GLY A 131 -6.80 -7.17 5.53
CA GLY A 131 -8.24 -7.38 5.69
C GLY A 131 -8.71 -7.27 7.15
N LYS A 132 -8.00 -7.93 8.08
CA LYS A 132 -8.29 -7.87 9.53
C LYS A 132 -8.20 -6.44 10.08
N LYS A 133 -7.22 -5.65 9.63
CA LYS A 133 -7.05 -4.25 10.03
C LYS A 133 -8.18 -3.37 9.50
N LEU A 134 -8.46 -3.44 8.20
CA LEU A 134 -9.54 -2.65 7.58
C LEU A 134 -10.92 -2.99 8.15
N ASN A 135 -11.15 -4.24 8.56
CA ASN A 135 -12.40 -4.65 9.21
C ASN A 135 -12.68 -3.96 10.55
N ARG A 136 -11.67 -3.34 11.19
CA ARG A 136 -11.82 -2.57 12.43
C ARG A 136 -12.26 -1.13 12.18
N ALA A 137 -12.23 -0.66 10.94
CA ALA A 137 -12.67 0.68 10.61
C ALA A 137 -14.15 0.89 10.97
N VAL A 138 -14.45 2.03 11.56
CA VAL A 138 -15.83 2.47 11.88
C VAL A 138 -16.37 3.48 10.86
N GLY A 139 -15.52 3.96 9.96
CA GLY A 139 -15.85 4.85 8.85
C GLY A 139 -15.77 4.15 7.49
N PRO A 140 -16.03 4.88 6.39
CA PRO A 140 -16.09 4.29 5.07
C PRO A 140 -14.69 3.93 4.55
N VAL A 141 -14.55 2.72 4.02
CA VAL A 141 -13.32 2.18 3.43
C VAL A 141 -13.64 1.70 2.02
N ARG A 142 -12.78 2.03 1.05
CA ARG A 142 -12.81 1.48 -0.30
C ARG A 142 -11.42 1.05 -0.74
N VAL A 143 -11.32 -0.16 -1.28
CA VAL A 143 -10.07 -0.75 -1.77
C VAL A 143 -10.04 -0.67 -3.29
N LEU A 144 -8.97 -0.14 -3.86
CA LEU A 144 -8.73 -0.07 -5.30
C LEU A 144 -7.48 -0.90 -5.65
N ILE A 145 -7.63 -1.89 -6.52
CA ILE A 145 -6.58 -2.86 -6.84
C ILE A 145 -6.18 -2.68 -8.32
N PRO A 146 -4.95 -2.23 -8.63
CA PRO A 146 -4.43 -2.21 -9.99
C PRO A 146 -3.99 -3.63 -10.38
N ILE A 147 -4.78 -4.34 -11.18
CA ILE A 147 -4.54 -5.77 -11.46
C ILE A 147 -3.37 -6.04 -12.42
N ARG A 148 -2.73 -4.99 -12.97
CA ARG A 148 -1.53 -5.13 -13.82
C ARG A 148 -0.22 -4.91 -13.07
N GLY A 149 -0.28 -4.73 -11.76
CA GLY A 149 0.90 -4.74 -10.88
C GLY A 149 0.93 -3.62 -9.84
N PHE A 150 1.66 -3.87 -8.76
CA PHE A 150 1.62 -3.09 -7.52
C PHE A 150 2.81 -2.13 -7.33
N SER A 151 3.85 -2.26 -8.15
CA SER A 151 5.05 -1.43 -8.07
C SER A 151 5.71 -1.30 -9.45
N SER A 152 6.56 -0.31 -9.66
CA SER A 152 7.32 -0.18 -10.92
C SER A 152 8.22 -1.38 -11.26
N LEU A 153 8.45 -2.30 -10.31
CA LEU A 153 9.21 -3.55 -10.53
C LEU A 153 8.28 -4.71 -10.87
N ASP A 154 7.01 -4.61 -10.52
CA ASP A 154 5.97 -5.60 -10.70
C ASP A 154 5.15 -5.27 -11.95
N CYS A 155 5.75 -5.46 -13.11
CA CYS A 155 5.04 -5.37 -14.39
C CYS A 155 5.76 -6.19 -15.45
N GLN A 156 5.05 -6.58 -16.50
CA GLN A 156 5.53 -7.55 -17.48
C GLN A 156 6.95 -7.21 -17.99
N GLY A 157 7.87 -8.17 -17.85
CA GLY A 157 9.27 -8.03 -18.26
C GLY A 157 10.22 -7.51 -17.17
N ASN A 158 9.72 -7.08 -16.01
CA ASN A 158 10.54 -6.70 -14.87
C ASN A 158 10.74 -7.83 -13.87
N ILE A 159 11.75 -7.67 -13.00
CA ILE A 159 12.25 -8.69 -12.07
C ILE A 159 11.22 -9.16 -11.05
N PHE A 160 10.24 -8.32 -10.71
CA PHE A 160 9.21 -8.65 -9.72
C PHE A 160 7.88 -9.03 -10.37
N TYR A 161 7.79 -9.17 -11.69
CA TYR A 161 6.53 -9.58 -12.30
C TYR A 161 6.13 -11.01 -11.89
N ASP A 162 5.08 -11.14 -11.07
CA ASP A 162 4.53 -12.43 -10.66
C ASP A 162 3.02 -12.33 -10.41
N PRO A 163 2.20 -12.42 -11.48
CA PRO A 163 0.74 -12.28 -11.38
C PRO A 163 0.08 -13.40 -10.57
N ILE A 164 0.76 -14.54 -10.36
CA ILE A 164 0.24 -15.63 -9.53
C ILE A 164 0.30 -15.23 -8.06
N THR A 165 1.44 -14.67 -7.63
CA THR A 165 1.61 -14.16 -6.26
C THR A 165 0.71 -12.95 -6.02
N ASP A 166 0.59 -12.03 -6.98
CA ASP A 166 -0.31 -10.87 -6.86
C ASP A 166 -1.77 -11.29 -6.66
N LYS A 167 -2.24 -12.26 -7.46
CA LYS A 167 -3.57 -12.84 -7.33
C LYS A 167 -3.79 -13.44 -5.94
N ALA A 168 -2.78 -14.06 -5.34
CA ALA A 168 -2.91 -14.65 -4.02
C ALA A 168 -3.13 -13.60 -2.92
N PHE A 169 -2.50 -12.43 -3.02
CA PHE A 169 -2.83 -11.31 -2.14
C PHE A 169 -4.26 -10.82 -2.38
N ILE A 170 -4.67 -10.63 -3.64
CA ILE A 170 -6.02 -10.15 -3.98
C ILE A 170 -7.10 -11.09 -3.42
N ASP A 171 -6.96 -12.40 -3.67
CA ASP A 171 -7.89 -13.42 -3.19
C ASP A 171 -7.94 -13.44 -1.66
N SER A 172 -6.77 -13.43 -1.01
CA SER A 172 -6.67 -13.44 0.46
C SER A 172 -7.32 -12.21 1.08
N LEU A 173 -7.01 -11.02 0.56
CA LEU A 173 -7.60 -9.77 1.00
C LEU A 173 -9.13 -9.80 0.87
N LYS A 174 -9.64 -10.12 -0.31
CA LYS A 174 -11.09 -10.17 -0.57
C LYS A 174 -11.80 -11.18 0.33
N SER A 175 -11.20 -12.34 0.59
CA SER A 175 -11.77 -13.34 1.49
C SER A 175 -11.80 -12.90 2.96
N SER A 176 -10.88 -12.02 3.34
CA SER A 176 -10.74 -11.53 4.72
C SER A 176 -11.59 -10.30 5.00
N LEU A 177 -12.01 -9.55 3.98
CA LEU A 177 -12.79 -8.32 4.13
C LEU A 177 -14.26 -8.58 4.45
N LYS A 178 -14.83 -7.75 5.32
CA LYS A 178 -16.28 -7.64 5.50
C LYS A 178 -16.93 -7.22 4.18
N LYS A 179 -18.10 -7.80 3.87
CA LYS A 179 -18.89 -7.47 2.66
C LYS A 179 -19.23 -5.99 2.50
N ALA A 180 -19.21 -5.22 3.59
CA ALA A 180 -19.49 -3.79 3.58
C ALA A 180 -18.32 -2.94 3.02
N ILE A 181 -17.10 -3.49 2.96
CA ILE A 181 -15.94 -2.82 2.38
C ILE A 181 -15.93 -3.09 0.88
N GLU A 182 -16.06 -2.03 0.08
CA GLU A 182 -16.07 -2.14 -1.37
C GLU A 182 -14.66 -2.39 -1.90
N VAL A 183 -14.52 -3.34 -2.82
CA VAL A 183 -13.26 -3.64 -3.51
C VAL A 183 -13.48 -3.46 -5.01
N LYS A 184 -12.66 -2.62 -5.65
CA LYS A 184 -12.68 -2.39 -7.10
C LYS A 184 -11.36 -2.83 -7.71
N GLU A 185 -11.43 -3.81 -8.59
CA GLU A 185 -10.31 -4.19 -9.45
C GLU A 185 -10.30 -3.28 -10.67
N ILE A 186 -9.17 -2.64 -10.92
CA ILE A 186 -8.96 -1.66 -11.99
C ILE A 186 -7.93 -2.25 -12.95
N ASP A 187 -8.29 -2.34 -14.23
CA ASP A 187 -7.44 -2.90 -15.30
C ASP A 187 -6.30 -1.94 -15.71
N ALA A 188 -5.45 -1.63 -14.74
CA ALA A 188 -4.34 -0.70 -14.83
C ALA A 188 -3.20 -1.19 -13.94
N HIS A 189 -2.00 -0.69 -14.20
CA HIS A 189 -0.85 -0.82 -13.32
C HIS A 189 -0.83 0.36 -12.32
N ILE A 190 -0.22 0.20 -11.14
CA ILE A 190 -0.21 1.23 -10.08
C ILE A 190 0.24 2.60 -10.57
N ASN A 191 1.19 2.66 -11.52
CA ASN A 191 1.75 3.91 -12.05
C ASN A 191 1.07 4.39 -13.35
N ASP A 192 0.03 3.70 -13.82
CA ASP A 192 -0.73 4.17 -14.96
C ASP A 192 -1.55 5.39 -14.56
N GLU A 193 -1.63 6.34 -15.48
CA GLU A 193 -2.37 7.58 -15.30
C GLU A 193 -3.84 7.36 -14.95
N GLU A 194 -4.47 6.36 -15.57
CA GLU A 194 -5.86 5.97 -15.31
C GLU A 194 -6.08 5.50 -13.86
N PHE A 195 -5.10 4.80 -13.28
CA PHE A 195 -5.22 4.34 -11.90
C PHE A 195 -5.18 5.52 -10.92
N ALA A 196 -4.28 6.48 -11.13
CA ALA A 196 -4.22 7.69 -10.32
C ALA A 196 -5.51 8.53 -10.41
N ASP A 197 -6.05 8.69 -11.62
CA ASP A 197 -7.33 9.39 -11.84
C ASP A 197 -8.46 8.67 -11.12
N ARG A 198 -8.45 7.33 -11.13
CA ARG A 198 -9.43 6.53 -10.41
C ARG A 198 -9.32 6.69 -8.91
N VAL A 199 -8.10 6.64 -8.35
CA VAL A 199 -7.86 6.87 -6.91
C VAL A 199 -8.41 8.22 -6.46
N ALA A 200 -8.11 9.28 -7.21
CA ALA A 200 -8.54 10.62 -6.84
C ALA A 200 -10.07 10.81 -6.96
N SER A 201 -10.67 10.30 -8.05
CA SER A 201 -12.12 10.34 -8.24
C SER A 201 -12.88 9.59 -7.15
N GLU A 202 -12.43 8.38 -6.82
CA GLU A 202 -13.01 7.55 -5.76
C GLU A 202 -12.84 8.18 -4.37
N PHE A 203 -11.72 8.87 -4.13
CA PHE A 203 -11.53 9.65 -2.92
C PHE A 203 -12.53 10.80 -2.81
N LEU A 204 -12.75 11.58 -3.88
CA LEU A 204 -13.74 12.65 -3.87
C LEU A 204 -15.18 12.16 -3.67
N ASP A 205 -15.47 10.92 -4.10
CA ASP A 205 -16.76 10.28 -3.88
C ASP A 205 -16.93 9.84 -2.42
N ILE A 206 -15.95 9.13 -1.86
CA ILE A 206 -16.07 8.54 -0.51
C ILE A 206 -16.13 9.60 0.61
N ILE A 207 -15.55 10.78 0.41
CA ILE A 207 -15.58 11.88 1.41
C ILE A 207 -16.88 12.69 1.39
N LYS A 208 -17.76 12.49 0.39
CA LYS A 208 -19.06 13.17 0.30
C LYS A 208 -20.20 12.40 0.99
N GLY A 209 -20.01 11.09 1.17
CA GLY A 209 -20.95 10.21 1.87
C GLY A 209 -20.96 10.46 3.37
#